data_AF-A0A5M3X605-F1
#
_entry.id   AF-A0A5M3X605-F1
#
_cell.length_a   1.000
_cell.length_b   1.000
_cell.length_c   1.000
_cell.angle_alpha   90.00
_cell.angle_beta   90.00
_cell.angle_gamma   90.00
#
_symmetry.space_group_name_H-M   'P 1'
#
loop_
_entity.id
_entity.type
_entity.pdbx_description
1 polymer ?
#
loop_
_entity_poly.entity_id
_entity_poly.type
_entity_poly.pdbx_seq_one_letter_code
_entity_poly.pdbx_strand_id
1 'polypeptide(L)'
;MLFVCTGNICRSPIAECLTRAALAAVSGVEVGSAGTRTVAGVPISAGAREVLRRMGAEVGEFVSRPLESEMVVEADLVLTATRRHRAEVVTRVPASVGRVFTIAEFGALVRAIPEGLVVRFLEAEERGRALLAEATARRGMVRVAEPDVVDPIGRSGRVYRAVGRRIAAELSVPLRLLAGGTESAND
;
A
#
# COMPACT_ATOMS: atom_id res chain seq x y z
N MET A 1 2.73 5.86 6.11
CA MET A 1 1.91 4.86 5.38
C MET A 1 1.97 3.50 6.07
N LEU A 2 0.84 2.83 6.26
CA LEU A 2 0.77 1.49 6.85
C LEU A 2 0.08 0.48 5.92
N PHE A 3 0.73 -0.63 5.62
CA PHE A 3 0.14 -1.73 4.84
C PHE A 3 -0.37 -2.85 5.73
N VAL A 4 -1.58 -3.34 5.49
CA VAL A 4 -2.21 -4.36 6.35
C VAL A 4 -2.66 -5.58 5.56
N CYS A 5 -2.25 -6.78 6.00
CA CYS A 5 -2.82 -8.04 5.53
C CYS A 5 -3.14 -8.97 6.72
N THR A 6 -3.33 -10.27 6.50
CA THR A 6 -3.66 -11.20 7.59
C THR A 6 -2.43 -11.49 8.45
N GLY A 7 -1.43 -12.17 7.86
CA GLY A 7 -0.28 -12.69 8.60
C GLY A 7 0.97 -11.80 8.57
N ASN A 8 0.96 -10.66 7.87
CA ASN A 8 2.14 -9.81 7.67
C ASN A 8 3.40 -10.54 7.16
N ILE A 9 3.23 -11.56 6.30
CA ILE A 9 4.34 -12.33 5.72
C ILE A 9 4.30 -12.45 4.18
N CYS A 10 3.31 -11.83 3.54
CA CYS A 10 3.10 -11.91 2.08
C CYS A 10 2.73 -10.55 1.47
N ARG A 11 1.43 -10.22 1.42
CA ARG A 11 0.89 -9.06 0.68
C ARG A 11 1.37 -7.72 1.25
N SER A 12 1.25 -7.52 2.57
CA SER A 12 1.67 -6.25 3.18
C SER A 12 3.19 -6.04 3.21
N PRO A 13 4.04 -7.07 3.43
CA PRO A 13 5.49 -6.93 3.24
C PRO A 13 5.90 -6.65 1.79
N ILE A 14 5.23 -7.28 0.81
CA ILE A 14 5.48 -6.97 -0.62
C ILE A 14 5.20 -5.49 -0.89
N ALA A 15 4.06 -4.98 -0.42
CA ALA A 15 3.72 -3.58 -0.59
C ALA A 15 4.70 -2.64 0.11
N GLU A 16 5.08 -2.93 1.37
CA GLU A 16 6.06 -2.14 2.12
C GLU A 16 7.41 -2.06 1.41
N CYS A 17 8.00 -3.20 1.02
CA CYS A 17 9.31 -3.22 0.38
C CYS A 17 9.31 -2.52 -0.98
N LEU A 18 8.25 -2.71 -1.79
CA LEU A 18 8.12 -2.01 -3.07
C LEU A 18 7.97 -0.51 -2.88
N THR A 19 7.18 -0.08 -1.89
CA THR A 19 7.00 1.35 -1.57
C THR A 19 8.30 1.98 -1.05
N ARG A 20 9.00 1.32 -0.14
CA ARG A 20 10.31 1.79 0.35
C ARG A 20 11.32 1.92 -0.79
N ALA A 21 11.39 0.94 -1.69
CA ALA A 21 12.28 0.99 -2.85
C ALA A 21 11.93 2.16 -3.79
N ALA A 22 10.64 2.36 -4.09
CA ALA A 22 10.19 3.44 -4.97
C ALA A 22 10.38 4.85 -4.38
N LEU A 23 10.37 4.97 -3.05
CA LEU A 23 10.49 6.25 -2.33
C LEU A 23 11.85 6.44 -1.66
N ALA A 24 12.87 5.65 -2.03
CA ALA A 24 14.18 5.68 -1.36
C ALA A 24 14.85 7.06 -1.37
N ALA A 25 14.60 7.87 -2.40
CA ALA A 25 15.10 9.24 -2.53
C ALA A 25 14.14 10.32 -1.98
N VAL A 26 12.99 9.93 -1.43
CA VAL A 26 11.94 10.84 -0.95
C VAL A 26 12.00 10.89 0.57
N SER A 27 12.34 12.05 1.12
CA SER A 27 12.33 12.29 2.57
C SER A 27 10.90 12.51 3.10
N GLY A 28 10.72 12.35 4.41
CA GLY A 28 9.45 12.65 5.10
C GLY A 28 8.34 11.63 4.89
N VAL A 29 8.62 10.47 4.27
CA VAL A 29 7.64 9.38 4.11
C VAL A 29 8.06 8.15 4.90
N GLU A 30 7.31 7.87 5.95
CA GLU A 30 7.47 6.63 6.72
C GLU A 30 6.58 5.52 6.16
N VAL A 31 7.12 4.31 6.08
CA VAL A 31 6.44 3.15 5.48
C VAL A 31 6.56 1.95 6.42
N GLY A 32 5.43 1.38 6.79
CA GLY A 32 5.37 0.17 7.61
C GLY A 32 4.32 -0.81 7.13
N SER A 33 4.31 -2.00 7.74
CA SER A 33 3.27 -3.00 7.55
C SER A 33 2.99 -3.81 8.81
N ALA A 34 1.75 -4.32 8.89
CA ALA A 34 1.27 -5.14 10.00
C ALA A 34 0.26 -6.20 9.54
N GLY A 35 -0.13 -7.07 10.47
CA GLY A 35 -1.01 -8.22 10.25
C GLY A 35 -2.17 -8.26 11.23
N THR A 36 -3.39 -8.41 10.74
CA THR A 36 -4.57 -8.47 11.62
C THR A 36 -4.66 -9.76 12.43
N ARG A 37 -3.98 -10.82 11.98
CA ARG A 37 -3.91 -12.14 12.62
C ARG A 37 -2.52 -12.72 12.41
N THR A 38 -1.57 -12.25 13.21
CA THR A 38 -0.19 -12.73 13.25
C THR A 38 0.37 -12.69 14.66
N VAL A 39 1.43 -13.45 14.90
CA VAL A 39 2.34 -13.23 16.01
C VAL A 39 3.53 -12.38 15.54
N ALA A 40 4.25 -11.76 16.46
CA ALA A 40 5.46 -11.01 16.16
C ALA A 40 6.63 -11.95 15.80
N GLY A 41 7.56 -11.48 14.97
CA GLY A 41 8.84 -12.18 14.75
C GLY A 41 8.84 -13.25 13.65
N VAL A 42 7.74 -13.44 12.92
CA VAL A 42 7.69 -14.43 11.82
C VAL A 42 8.41 -13.86 10.60
N PRO A 43 9.35 -14.59 10.00
CA PRO A 43 10.01 -14.12 8.79
C PRO A 43 9.00 -14.02 7.63
N ILE A 44 9.31 -13.15 6.67
CA ILE A 44 8.57 -13.11 5.41
C ILE A 44 8.52 -14.51 4.77
N SER A 45 7.41 -14.83 4.11
CA SER A 45 7.31 -16.09 3.36
C SER A 45 8.35 -16.17 2.25
N ALA A 46 8.86 -17.37 1.96
CA ALA A 46 9.81 -17.60 0.88
C ALA A 46 9.26 -17.15 -0.48
N GLY A 47 7.96 -17.37 -0.74
CA GLY A 47 7.32 -16.95 -1.99
C GLY A 47 7.28 -15.43 -2.16
N ALA A 48 7.02 -14.67 -1.08
CA ALA A 48 7.04 -13.22 -1.13
C ALA A 48 8.47 -12.67 -1.25
N ARG A 49 9.44 -13.28 -0.56
CA ARG A 49 10.88 -12.94 -0.71
C ARG A 49 11.35 -13.13 -2.15
N GLU A 50 10.98 -14.23 -2.79
CA GLU A 50 11.32 -14.50 -4.19
C GLU A 50 10.66 -13.50 -5.16
N VAL A 51 9.42 -13.07 -4.88
CA VAL A 51 8.77 -12.00 -5.64
C VAL A 51 9.55 -10.69 -5.53
N LEU A 52 9.90 -10.27 -4.31
CA LEU A 52 10.61 -9.02 -4.06
C LEU A 52 12.00 -9.02 -4.71
N ARG A 53 12.74 -10.13 -4.58
CA ARG A 53 14.03 -10.32 -5.26
C ARG A 53 13.91 -10.14 -6.78
N ARG A 54 12.89 -10.72 -7.41
CA ARG A 54 12.65 -10.57 -8.86
C ARG A 54 12.27 -9.16 -9.28
N MET A 55 11.70 -8.38 -8.37
CA MET A 55 11.29 -7.00 -8.61
C MET A 55 12.38 -6.00 -8.20
N GLY A 56 13.58 -6.47 -7.82
CA GLY A 56 14.69 -5.61 -7.43
C GLY A 56 14.50 -4.91 -6.08
N ALA A 57 13.56 -5.37 -5.25
CA ALA A 57 13.31 -4.79 -3.94
C ALA A 57 13.97 -5.62 -2.85
N GLU A 58 14.75 -4.96 -2.00
CA GLU A 58 15.43 -5.63 -0.89
C GLU A 58 14.47 -5.96 0.24
N VAL A 59 14.70 -7.14 0.82
CA VAL A 59 14.04 -7.61 2.03
C VAL A 59 15.11 -7.69 3.09
N GLY A 60 15.32 -6.59 3.81
CA GLY A 60 16.23 -6.52 4.96
C GLY A 60 15.78 -7.44 6.10
N GLU A 61 16.01 -7.01 7.34
CA GLU A 61 15.61 -7.75 8.55
C GLU A 61 14.10 -7.63 8.85
N PHE A 62 13.28 -8.02 7.86
CA PHE A 62 11.84 -7.98 7.99
C PHE A 62 11.33 -9.11 8.89
N VAL A 63 10.51 -8.74 9.88
CA VAL A 63 9.72 -9.66 10.70
C VAL A 63 8.27 -9.18 10.81
N SER A 64 7.34 -10.13 10.95
CA SER A 64 5.92 -9.82 11.11
C SER A 64 5.64 -9.02 12.39
N ARG A 65 4.66 -8.13 12.31
CA ARG A 65 4.13 -7.33 13.41
C ARG A 65 2.61 -7.48 13.51
N PRO A 66 2.06 -7.81 14.69
CA PRO A 66 0.63 -7.71 14.95
C PRO A 66 0.15 -6.27 14.70
N LEU A 67 -1.05 -6.13 14.15
CA LEU A 67 -1.68 -4.84 13.98
C LEU A 67 -2.18 -4.33 15.33
N GLU A 68 -1.56 -3.25 15.81
CA GLU A 68 -1.98 -2.52 16.99
C GLU A 68 -2.71 -1.22 16.61
N SER A 69 -3.55 -0.72 17.52
CA SER A 69 -4.38 0.46 17.29
C SER A 69 -3.53 1.72 17.10
N GLU A 70 -2.40 1.81 17.81
CA GLU A 70 -1.45 2.92 17.79
C GLU A 70 -0.86 3.09 16.39
N MET A 71 -0.47 1.98 15.74
CA MET A 71 0.02 2.01 14.36
C MET A 71 -1.01 2.58 13.39
N VAL A 72 -2.30 2.28 13.62
CA VAL A 72 -3.39 2.84 12.83
C VAL A 72 -3.57 4.31 13.17
N VAL A 73 -3.52 4.71 14.43
CA VAL A 73 -3.66 6.12 14.85
C VAL A 73 -2.57 6.99 14.22
N GLU A 74 -1.31 6.54 14.25
CA GLU A 74 -0.15 7.26 13.75
C GLU A 74 -0.08 7.37 12.22
N ALA A 75 -0.59 6.37 11.49
CA ALA A 75 -0.44 6.35 10.04
C ALA A 75 -1.37 7.32 9.31
N ASP A 76 -0.85 8.29 8.54
CA ASP A 76 -1.71 9.19 7.73
C ASP A 76 -2.54 8.47 6.66
N LEU A 77 -2.09 7.29 6.22
CA LEU A 77 -2.75 6.47 5.21
C LEU A 77 -2.54 4.99 5.54
N VAL A 78 -3.63 4.22 5.53
CA VAL A 78 -3.62 2.76 5.72
C VAL A 78 -4.14 2.07 4.47
N LEU A 79 -3.32 1.21 3.89
CA LEU A 79 -3.63 0.45 2.67
C LEU A 79 -3.73 -1.04 2.99
N THR A 80 -4.92 -1.58 2.78
CA THR A 80 -5.26 -2.93 3.18
C THR A 80 -5.29 -3.88 1.99
N ALA A 81 -4.88 -5.13 2.19
CA ALA A 81 -4.86 -6.09 1.10
C ALA A 81 -6.26 -6.53 0.65
N THR A 82 -7.29 -6.39 1.50
CA THR A 82 -8.68 -6.77 1.19
C THR A 82 -9.66 -5.89 1.95
N ARG A 83 -10.92 -5.84 1.50
CA ARG A 83 -12.04 -5.19 2.19
C ARG A 83 -12.27 -5.73 3.59
N ARG A 84 -12.03 -7.03 3.82
CA ARG A 84 -12.11 -7.62 5.18
C ARG A 84 -11.06 -7.00 6.10
N HIS A 85 -9.82 -6.83 5.62
CA HIS A 85 -8.78 -6.15 6.39
C HIS A 85 -9.15 -4.69 6.65
N ARG A 86 -9.74 -3.99 5.66
CA ARG A 86 -10.29 -2.64 5.86
C ARG A 86 -11.32 -2.59 6.96
N ALA A 87 -12.28 -3.52 6.97
CA ALA A 87 -13.28 -3.61 8.02
C ALA A 87 -12.62 -3.85 9.39
N GLU A 88 -11.65 -4.77 9.50
CA GLU A 88 -10.93 -5.04 10.74
C GLU A 88 -10.16 -3.81 11.27
N VAL A 89 -9.50 -3.04 10.40
CA VAL A 89 -8.83 -1.78 10.76
C VAL A 89 -9.85 -0.75 11.27
N VAL A 90 -10.95 -0.56 10.54
CA VAL A 90 -12.00 0.41 10.91
C VAL A 90 -12.72 0.02 12.19
N THR A 91 -12.97 -1.27 12.43
CA THR A 91 -13.56 -1.75 13.68
C THR A 91 -12.64 -1.47 14.87
N ARG A 92 -11.31 -1.60 14.69
CA ARG A 92 -10.34 -1.26 15.75
C ARG A 92 -10.25 0.24 15.99
N VAL A 93 -10.21 1.05 14.93
CA VAL A 93 -10.10 2.51 15.00
C VAL A 93 -11.14 3.15 14.09
N PRO A 94 -12.38 3.40 14.56
CA PRO A 94 -13.46 3.95 13.73
C PRO A 94 -13.15 5.30 13.08
N ALA A 95 -12.37 6.15 13.76
CA ALA A 95 -11.94 7.44 13.23
C ALA A 95 -11.06 7.35 11.97
N SER A 96 -10.53 6.16 11.64
CA SER A 96 -9.66 5.95 10.48
C SER A 96 -10.40 5.84 9.14
N VAL A 97 -11.74 5.76 9.11
CA VAL A 97 -12.54 5.50 7.89
C VAL A 97 -12.13 6.35 6.67
N GLY A 98 -11.82 7.63 6.88
CA GLY A 98 -11.41 8.56 5.82
C GLY A 98 -10.03 8.27 5.21
N ARG A 99 -9.17 7.52 5.92
CA ARG A 99 -7.78 7.24 5.54
C ARG A 99 -7.42 5.77 5.40
N VAL A 100 -8.41 4.87 5.40
CA VAL A 100 -8.21 3.44 5.15
C VAL A 100 -8.85 3.04 3.83
N PHE A 101 -8.05 2.46 2.94
CA PHE A 101 -8.49 1.96 1.63
C PHE A 101 -7.99 0.52 1.42
N THR A 102 -8.55 -0.18 0.42
CA THR A 102 -7.79 -1.31 -0.14
C THR A 102 -6.68 -0.80 -1.07
N ILE A 103 -5.60 -1.56 -1.25
CA ILE A 103 -4.51 -1.18 -2.17
C ILE A 103 -5.06 -0.89 -3.57
N ALA A 104 -5.94 -1.77 -4.08
CA ALA A 104 -6.52 -1.61 -5.41
C ALA A 104 -7.53 -0.45 -5.49
N GLU A 105 -8.31 -0.21 -4.42
CA GLU A 105 -9.20 0.95 -4.36
C GLU A 105 -8.43 2.26 -4.41
N PHE A 106 -7.38 2.39 -3.60
CA PHE A 106 -6.56 3.61 -3.57
C PHE A 106 -5.87 3.84 -4.91
N GLY A 107 -5.26 2.81 -5.50
CA GLY A 107 -4.65 2.91 -6.84
C GLY A 107 -5.64 3.35 -7.91
N ALA A 108 -6.86 2.80 -7.91
CA ALA A 108 -7.91 3.19 -8.85
C ALA A 108 -8.39 4.63 -8.65
N LEU A 109 -8.58 5.06 -7.41
CA LEU A 109 -8.98 6.44 -7.10
C LEU A 109 -7.90 7.44 -7.52
N VAL A 110 -6.63 7.13 -7.24
CA VAL A 110 -5.51 8.02 -7.55
C VAL A 110 -5.30 8.17 -9.06
N ARG A 111 -5.50 7.11 -9.84
CA ARG A 111 -5.47 7.20 -11.32
C ARG A 111 -6.54 8.14 -11.92
N ALA A 112 -7.58 8.46 -11.16
CA ALA A 112 -8.61 9.42 -11.57
C ALA A 112 -8.36 10.85 -11.07
N ILE A 113 -7.22 11.10 -10.41
CA ILE A 113 -6.82 12.44 -9.95
C ILE A 113 -6.01 13.12 -11.05
N PRO A 114 -6.38 14.32 -11.51
CA PRO A 114 -5.51 15.14 -12.33
C PRO A 114 -4.18 15.41 -11.60
N GLU A 115 -3.06 15.00 -12.20
CA GLU A 115 -1.76 15.00 -11.52
C GLU A 115 -1.36 16.36 -10.97
N GLY A 116 -1.71 17.44 -11.67
CA GLY A 116 -1.45 18.83 -11.27
C GLY A 116 -2.06 19.24 -9.92
N LEU A 117 -3.09 18.54 -9.44
CA LEU A 117 -3.64 18.77 -8.09
C LEU A 117 -2.70 18.27 -6.98
N VAL A 118 -1.79 17.34 -7.31
CA VAL A 118 -0.85 16.73 -6.38
C VAL A 118 0.55 17.29 -6.60
N VAL A 119 1.09 17.22 -7.81
CA VAL A 119 2.51 17.56 -8.07
C VAL A 119 2.83 19.06 -7.92
N ARG A 120 1.80 19.90 -7.76
CA ARG A 120 1.96 21.32 -7.40
C ARG A 120 2.63 21.55 -6.04
N PHE A 121 2.63 20.54 -5.17
CA PHE A 121 3.27 20.62 -3.85
C PHE A 121 4.72 20.12 -3.93
N LEU A 122 5.63 20.89 -3.32
CA LEU A 122 7.07 20.59 -3.31
C LEU A 122 7.43 19.48 -2.33
N GLU A 123 6.74 19.43 -1.18
CA GLU A 123 7.04 18.46 -0.14
C GLU A 123 6.21 17.17 -0.29
N ALA A 124 6.84 16.03 -0.01
CA ALA A 124 6.18 14.73 -0.13
C ALA A 124 5.00 14.58 0.84
N GLU A 125 5.11 15.16 2.03
CA GLU A 125 4.04 15.18 3.03
C GLU A 125 2.77 15.88 2.51
N GLU A 126 2.94 17.04 1.86
CA GLU A 126 1.84 17.80 1.26
C GLU A 126 1.22 17.05 0.08
N ARG A 127 2.04 16.41 -0.76
CA ARG A 127 1.54 15.52 -1.82
C ARG A 127 0.76 14.33 -1.26
N GLY A 128 1.23 13.76 -0.15
CA GLY A 128 0.53 12.70 0.58
C GLY A 128 -0.85 13.15 1.08
N ARG A 129 -0.92 14.33 1.71
CA ARG A 129 -2.20 14.95 2.13
C ARG A 129 -3.14 15.21 0.96
N ALA A 130 -2.61 15.73 -0.15
CA ALA A 130 -3.39 15.99 -1.36
C ALA A 130 -3.95 14.68 -1.95
N LEU A 131 -3.11 13.65 -2.09
CA LEU A 131 -3.54 12.32 -2.56
C LEU A 131 -4.67 11.76 -1.69
N LEU A 132 -4.53 11.84 -0.37
CA LEU A 132 -5.55 11.38 0.57
C LEU A 132 -6.86 12.15 0.41
N ALA A 133 -6.81 13.48 0.36
CA ALA A 133 -8.00 14.32 0.22
C ALA A 133 -8.73 14.04 -1.10
N GLU A 134 -7.99 14.02 -2.21
CA GLU A 134 -8.54 13.80 -3.55
C GLU A 134 -9.07 12.37 -3.75
N ALA A 135 -8.40 11.35 -3.18
CA ALA A 135 -8.90 9.98 -3.20
C ALA A 135 -10.18 9.83 -2.36
N THR A 136 -10.23 10.48 -1.19
CA THR A 136 -11.43 10.47 -0.33
C THR A 136 -12.61 11.13 -1.02
N ALA A 137 -12.40 12.29 -1.66
CA ALA A 137 -13.44 13.01 -2.39
C ALA A 137 -14.02 12.22 -3.57
N ARG A 138 -13.23 11.31 -4.17
CA ARG A 138 -13.66 10.45 -5.29
C ARG A 138 -14.23 9.11 -4.85
N ARG A 139 -14.24 8.80 -3.56
CA ARG A 139 -14.80 7.55 -3.06
C ARG A 139 -16.28 7.45 -3.46
N GLY A 140 -16.66 6.32 -4.05
CA GLY A 140 -18.02 6.12 -4.58
C GLY A 140 -18.24 6.63 -6.01
N MET A 141 -17.34 7.45 -6.55
CA MET A 141 -17.38 7.91 -7.95
C MET A 141 -16.62 6.98 -8.89
N VAL A 142 -15.57 6.32 -8.39
CA VAL A 142 -14.76 5.35 -9.15
C VAL A 142 -15.14 3.93 -8.77
N ARG A 143 -15.56 3.13 -9.75
CA ARG A 143 -15.89 1.71 -9.54
C ARG A 143 -14.62 0.86 -9.53
N VAL A 144 -14.45 0.07 -8.48
CA VAL A 144 -13.33 -0.88 -8.32
C VAL A 144 -13.89 -2.30 -8.41
N ALA A 145 -13.74 -2.95 -9.56
CA ALA A 145 -14.29 -4.29 -9.78
C ALA A 145 -13.66 -5.35 -8.85
N GLU A 146 -12.34 -5.28 -8.70
CA GLU A 146 -11.54 -6.23 -7.91
C GLU A 146 -10.71 -5.49 -6.83
N PRO A 147 -11.34 -5.15 -5.69
CA PRO A 147 -10.67 -4.42 -4.62
C PRO A 147 -9.74 -5.29 -3.77
N ASP A 148 -9.88 -6.62 -3.84
CA ASP A 148 -9.18 -7.56 -2.98
C ASP A 148 -7.96 -8.17 -3.67
N VAL A 149 -6.79 -8.06 -3.04
CA VAL A 149 -5.58 -8.75 -3.44
C VAL A 149 -5.61 -10.19 -2.90
N VAL A 150 -5.66 -11.15 -3.83
CA VAL A 150 -5.70 -12.60 -3.56
C VAL A 150 -4.63 -13.02 -2.56
N ASP A 151 -5.00 -13.89 -1.62
CA ASP A 151 -4.06 -14.49 -0.68
C ASP A 151 -3.20 -15.58 -1.36
N PRO A 152 -1.87 -15.43 -1.43
CA PRO A 152 -1.02 -16.41 -2.11
C PRO A 152 -0.60 -17.58 -1.20
N ILE A 153 -0.90 -17.57 0.09
CA ILE A 153 -0.48 -18.63 1.03
C ILE A 153 -0.96 -20.01 0.56
N GLY A 154 -0.05 -20.99 0.56
CA GLY A 154 -0.33 -22.36 0.09
C GLY A 154 -0.54 -22.49 -1.42
N ARG A 155 -0.36 -21.42 -2.20
CA ARG A 155 -0.55 -21.42 -3.67
C ARG A 155 0.78 -21.47 -4.41
N SER A 156 0.70 -21.70 -5.72
CA SER A 156 1.88 -21.82 -6.58
C SER A 156 2.65 -20.49 -6.71
N GLY A 157 3.95 -20.59 -7.06
CA GLY A 157 4.78 -19.40 -7.32
C GLY A 157 4.23 -18.47 -8.41
N ARG A 158 3.38 -18.97 -9.33
CA ARG A 158 2.68 -18.13 -10.31
C ARG A 158 1.69 -17.18 -9.64
N VAL A 159 0.97 -17.64 -8.62
CA VAL A 159 0.02 -16.83 -7.84
C VAL A 159 0.76 -15.75 -7.05
N TYR A 160 1.88 -16.10 -6.40
CA TYR A 160 2.74 -15.12 -5.72
C TYR A 160 3.20 -14.00 -6.68
N ARG A 161 3.67 -14.36 -7.88
CA ARG A 161 4.07 -13.37 -8.89
C ARG A 161 2.91 -12.50 -9.37
N ALA A 162 1.73 -13.08 -9.55
CA ALA A 162 0.54 -12.31 -9.93
C ALA A 162 0.16 -11.30 -8.83
N VAL A 163 0.23 -11.71 -7.56
CA VAL A 163 0.02 -10.82 -6.40
C VAL A 163 1.04 -9.68 -6.39
N GLY A 164 2.33 -9.97 -6.56
CA GLY A 164 3.38 -8.94 -6.62
C GLY A 164 3.16 -7.93 -7.74
N ARG A 165 2.86 -8.41 -8.95
CA ARG A 165 2.54 -7.54 -10.10
C ARG A 165 1.31 -6.69 -9.85
N ARG A 166 0.25 -7.27 -9.27
CA ARG A 166 -0.97 -6.52 -8.93
C ARG A 166 -0.67 -5.40 -7.93
N ILE A 167 0.06 -5.70 -6.86
CA ILE A 167 0.44 -4.67 -5.86
C ILE A 167 1.28 -3.57 -6.52
N ALA A 168 2.30 -3.91 -7.29
CA ALA A 168 3.13 -2.92 -7.97
C ALA A 168 2.33 -2.05 -8.96
N ALA A 169 1.43 -2.65 -9.74
CA ALA A 169 0.59 -1.91 -10.68
C ALA A 169 -0.39 -0.96 -9.98
N GLU A 170 -0.93 -1.35 -8.82
CA GLU A 170 -1.84 -0.48 -8.07
C GLU A 170 -1.11 0.65 -7.34
N LEU A 171 0.16 0.45 -7.00
CA LEU A 171 0.97 1.46 -6.32
C LEU A 171 1.77 2.35 -7.27
N SER A 172 1.90 2.00 -8.56
CA SER A 172 2.76 2.74 -9.50
C SER A 172 2.44 4.23 -9.57
N VAL A 173 1.18 4.58 -9.81
CA VAL A 173 0.73 5.98 -9.92
C VAL A 173 0.76 6.69 -8.56
N PRO A 174 0.21 6.14 -7.46
CA PRO A 174 0.35 6.73 -6.13
C PRO A 174 1.79 7.06 -5.74
N LEU A 175 2.73 6.15 -5.98
CA LEU A 175 4.13 6.35 -5.61
C LEU A 175 4.84 7.34 -6.51
N ARG A 176 4.55 7.33 -7.83
CA ARG A 176 5.07 8.32 -8.77
C ARG A 176 4.65 9.73 -8.38
N LEU A 177 3.36 9.93 -8.12
CA LEU A 177 2.83 11.24 -7.70
C LEU A 177 3.39 11.66 -6.34
N LEU A 178 3.51 10.74 -5.38
CA LEU A 178 4.11 11.04 -4.08
C LEU A 178 5.60 11.43 -4.19
N ALA A 179 6.32 10.85 -5.14
CA ALA A 179 7.69 11.23 -5.49
C ALA A 179 7.79 12.54 -6.30
N GLY A 180 6.67 13.17 -6.65
CA GLY A 180 6.63 14.41 -7.45
C GLY A 180 6.80 14.20 -8.96
N GLY A 181 6.77 12.95 -9.44
CA GLY A 181 6.86 12.65 -10.86
C GLY A 181 5.52 12.79 -11.56
N THR A 182 5.53 13.34 -12.77
CA THR A 182 4.39 13.30 -13.70
C THR A 182 4.58 12.21 -14.74
N GLU A 183 3.52 11.83 -15.44
CA GLU A 183 3.71 11.15 -16.72
C GLU A 183 4.44 12.14 -17.64
N SER A 184 5.55 11.71 -18.23
CA SER A 184 6.14 12.47 -19.34
C SER A 184 5.04 12.60 -20.39
N ALA A 185 4.70 13.84 -20.76
CA ALA A 185 3.94 14.05 -21.98
C ALA A 185 4.76 13.37 -23.08
N ASN A 186 4.25 12.28 -23.64
CA ASN A 186 4.75 11.79 -24.91
C ASN A 186 4.49 12.92 -25.91
N ASP A 187 5.55 13.64 -26.27
CA ASP A 187 5.60 14.48 -27.47
C ASP A 187 5.34 13.62 -28.72
#